data_AF-A0A9P4QAY8-F1
#
_entry.id   AF-A0A9P4QAY8-F1
#
_cell.length_a   1.000
_cell.length_b   1.000
_cell.length_c   1.000
_cell.angle_alpha   90.00
_cell.angle_beta   90.00
_cell.angle_gamma   90.00
#
_symmetry.space_group_name_H-M   'P 1'
#
loop_
_entity.id
_entity.type
_entity.pdbx_description
1 polymer ?
#
loop_
_entity_poly.entity_id
_entity_poly.type
_entity_poly.pdbx_seq_one_letter_code
_entity_poly.pdbx_strand_id
1 'polypeptide(L)'
;MTKANSASLHICGQYLLKENSRFLIRGIVYQIHGTVDPISDECLPQLEQDILLFNELGLNTLFVYSIDSTKTHADAMKVLEAAGIYVFTVVSTPHCNISRLSPHESYTSSTMTSFFKVVDIMASFSNTLGVMAGSELVNSNDTMLATPVIRAVIRDLKRYMKLKNERTGQRVLPIGYNAATSNARDQIIL
;
A
#
# COMPACT_ATOMS: atom_id res chain seq x y z
N MET A 1 16.95 8.47 -23.30
CA MET A 1 16.18 8.18 -22.08
C MET A 1 16.52 6.76 -21.64
N THR A 2 17.31 6.62 -20.58
CA THR A 2 17.65 5.32 -19.99
C THR A 2 16.40 4.73 -19.37
N LYS A 3 15.97 3.54 -19.84
CA LYS A 3 14.87 2.77 -19.23
C LYS A 3 15.21 2.57 -17.74
N ALA A 4 14.50 3.23 -16.84
CA ALA A 4 14.57 2.92 -15.42
C ALA A 4 13.89 1.57 -15.21
N ASN A 5 14.67 0.49 -15.11
CA ASN A 5 14.17 -0.78 -14.61
C ASN A 5 14.12 -0.66 -13.09
N SER A 6 12.93 -0.68 -12.47
CA SER A 6 12.85 -0.57 -11.02
C SER A 6 13.28 -1.90 -10.40
N ALA A 7 14.57 -1.98 -10.02
CA ALA A 7 15.08 -3.11 -9.26
C ALA A 7 14.22 -3.37 -8.01
N SER A 8 13.96 -4.65 -7.73
CA SER A 8 13.18 -5.06 -6.57
C SER A 8 13.88 -4.61 -5.29
N LEU A 9 13.11 -3.98 -4.41
CA LEU A 9 13.57 -3.59 -3.08
C LEU A 9 13.46 -4.76 -2.10
N HIS A 10 14.36 -4.79 -1.11
CA HIS A 10 14.31 -5.77 -0.03
C HIS A 10 14.62 -5.10 1.32
N ILE A 11 14.17 -5.73 2.40
CA ILE A 11 14.39 -5.27 3.77
C ILE A 11 15.62 -5.98 4.34
N CYS A 12 16.55 -5.21 4.88
CA CYS A 12 17.68 -5.72 5.67
C CYS A 12 17.72 -4.99 7.02
N GLY A 13 17.37 -5.71 8.09
CA GLY A 13 17.20 -5.12 9.41
C GLY A 13 16.16 -3.99 9.38
N GLN A 14 16.58 -2.77 9.71
CA GLN A 14 15.76 -1.56 9.73
C GLN A 14 15.81 -0.74 8.44
N TYR A 15 16.49 -1.23 7.39
CA TYR A 15 16.71 -0.48 6.15
C TYR A 15 15.98 -1.10 4.97
N LEU A 16 15.50 -0.24 4.07
CA LEU A 16 15.14 -0.61 2.71
C LEU A 16 16.39 -0.51 1.83
N LEU A 17 16.67 -1.55 1.07
CA LEU A 17 17.81 -1.59 0.15
C LEU A 17 17.32 -1.76 -1.29
N LYS A 18 17.88 -0.94 -2.18
CA LYS A 18 17.86 -1.15 -3.63
C LYS A 18 19.22 -1.65 -4.03
N GLU A 19 19.29 -2.90 -4.49
CA GLU A 19 20.56 -3.58 -4.72
C GLU A 19 21.42 -3.53 -3.44
N ASN A 20 22.57 -2.84 -3.45
CA ASN A 20 23.44 -2.69 -2.28
C ASN A 20 23.40 -1.28 -1.66
N SER A 21 22.45 -0.43 -2.06
CA SER A 21 22.34 0.95 -1.57
C SER A 21 21.07 1.16 -0.75
N ARG A 22 21.15 2.01 0.28
CA ARG A 22 19.97 2.41 1.06
C ARG A 22 18.97 3.15 0.19
N PHE A 23 17.73 2.69 0.22
CA PHE A 23 16.59 3.35 -0.40
C PHE A 23 15.91 4.24 0.62
N LEU A 24 15.92 5.56 0.37
CA LEU A 24 15.19 6.54 1.17
C LEU A 24 13.90 6.92 0.45
N ILE A 25 12.79 6.84 1.18
CA ILE A 25 11.48 7.23 0.68
C ILE A 25 11.40 8.75 0.61
N ARG A 26 11.13 9.28 -0.59
CA ARG A 26 10.79 10.67 -0.86
C ARG A 26 9.43 10.63 -1.56
N GLY A 27 8.39 10.62 -0.75
CA GLY A 27 7.06 10.33 -1.25
C GLY A 27 5.97 11.25 -0.75
N ILE A 28 4.85 11.19 -1.45
CA ILE A 28 3.62 11.90 -1.12
C ILE A 28 2.47 10.90 -0.96
N VAL A 29 1.44 11.32 -0.25
CA VAL A 29 0.13 10.66 -0.35
C VAL A 29 -0.50 11.11 -1.66
N TYR A 30 -0.89 10.15 -2.50
CA TYR A 30 -1.55 10.41 -3.77
C TYR A 30 -2.91 9.72 -3.76
N GLN A 31 -3.94 10.50 -3.49
CA GLN A 31 -5.32 10.05 -3.45
C GLN A 31 -6.19 11.15 -4.05
N ILE A 32 -6.95 10.80 -5.10
CA ILE A 32 -7.95 11.71 -5.69
C ILE A 32 -9.18 11.69 -4.79
N HIS A 33 -9.87 12.84 -4.71
CA HIS A 33 -11.00 13.06 -3.81
C HIS A 33 -12.00 11.89 -3.80
N GLY A 34 -12.48 11.51 -2.60
CA GLY A 34 -13.41 10.40 -2.43
C GLY A 34 -12.73 9.03 -2.48
N THR A 35 -13.38 8.06 -3.12
CA THR A 35 -12.95 6.65 -3.20
C THR A 35 -12.35 6.29 -4.56
N VAL A 36 -11.91 7.29 -5.33
CA VAL A 36 -11.33 7.08 -6.66
C VAL A 36 -9.95 6.44 -6.51
N ASP A 37 -9.73 5.35 -7.23
CA ASP A 37 -8.42 4.71 -7.34
C ASP A 37 -7.53 5.49 -8.33
N PRO A 38 -6.54 6.24 -7.83
CA PRO A 38 -5.77 7.16 -8.66
C PRO A 38 -4.71 6.45 -9.51
N ILE A 39 -4.47 5.15 -9.27
CA ILE A 39 -3.52 4.34 -10.03
C ILE A 39 -4.23 3.26 -10.85
N SER A 40 -5.55 3.40 -11.06
CA SER A 40 -6.26 2.61 -12.06
C SER A 40 -5.96 3.13 -13.47
N ASP A 41 -6.02 2.25 -14.47
CA ASP A 41 -5.75 2.62 -15.87
C ASP A 41 -6.77 3.64 -16.42
N GLU A 42 -7.96 3.73 -15.82
CA GLU A 42 -8.96 4.76 -16.13
C GLU A 42 -8.49 6.18 -15.74
N CYS A 43 -7.61 6.29 -14.74
CA CYS A 43 -7.02 7.55 -14.28
C CYS A 43 -5.69 7.87 -14.97
N LEU A 44 -5.25 7.05 -15.94
CA LEU A 44 -3.96 7.18 -16.61
C LEU A 44 -3.68 8.60 -17.15
N PRO A 45 -4.61 9.30 -17.84
CA PRO A 45 -4.33 10.63 -18.38
C PRO A 45 -3.97 11.66 -17.31
N GLN A 46 -4.65 11.61 -16.16
CA GLN A 46 -4.34 12.49 -15.02
C GLN A 46 -3.00 12.10 -14.37
N LEU A 47 -2.77 10.80 -14.20
CA LEU A 47 -1.54 10.28 -13.62
C LEU A 47 -0.31 10.68 -14.44
N GLU A 48 -0.37 10.58 -15.78
CA GLU A 48 0.72 10.99 -16.66
C GLU A 48 1.05 12.48 -16.54
N GLN A 49 0.03 13.33 -16.38
CA GLN A 49 0.22 14.75 -16.14
C GLN A 49 0.88 15.02 -14.77
N ASP A 50 0.42 14.33 -13.73
CA ASP A 50 0.94 14.49 -12.37
C ASP A 50 2.39 13.97 -12.23
N ILE A 51 2.77 12.92 -12.98
CA ILE A 51 4.14 12.39 -13.02
C ILE A 51 5.16 13.45 -13.44
N LEU A 52 4.79 14.43 -14.28
CA LEU A 52 5.68 15.53 -14.63
C LEU A 52 6.10 16.34 -13.40
N LEU A 53 5.12 16.65 -12.53
CA LEU A 53 5.38 17.35 -11.27
C LEU A 53 6.11 16.46 -10.27
N PHE A 54 5.80 15.17 -10.20
CA PHE A 54 6.50 14.24 -9.32
C PHE A 54 7.99 14.15 -9.62
N ASN A 55 8.35 14.15 -10.90
CA ASN A 55 9.73 14.16 -11.36
C ASN A 55 10.43 15.48 -11.02
N GLU A 56 9.77 16.63 -11.20
CA GLU A 56 10.30 17.93 -10.81
C GLU A 56 10.60 18.02 -9.31
N LEU A 57 9.71 17.46 -8.48
CA LEU A 57 9.88 17.36 -7.04
C LEU A 57 10.87 16.27 -6.59
N GLY A 58 11.38 15.46 -7.52
CA GLY A 58 12.33 14.37 -7.23
C GLY A 58 11.72 13.25 -6.38
N LEU A 59 10.42 13.03 -6.48
CA LEU A 59 9.70 11.98 -5.75
C LEU A 59 10.09 10.60 -6.29
N ASN A 60 10.06 9.59 -5.41
CA ASN A 60 10.31 8.20 -5.77
C ASN A 60 9.28 7.23 -5.19
N THR A 61 8.26 7.71 -4.47
CA THR A 61 7.25 6.86 -3.86
C THR A 61 5.90 7.56 -3.77
N LEU A 62 4.82 6.86 -4.10
CA LEU A 62 3.45 7.28 -3.81
C LEU A 62 2.85 6.38 -2.72
N PHE A 63 2.10 6.99 -1.81
CA PHE A 63 1.25 6.28 -0.87
C PHE A 63 -0.22 6.44 -1.26
N VAL A 64 -0.87 5.32 -1.60
CA VAL A 64 -2.26 5.27 -2.07
C VAL A 64 -3.14 4.60 -1.01
N TYR A 65 -4.20 5.24 -0.54
CA TYR A 65 -4.99 4.71 0.58
C TYR A 65 -5.78 3.46 0.23
N SER A 66 -6.23 3.33 -1.01
CA SER A 66 -6.94 2.15 -1.48
C SER A 66 -6.88 2.06 -3.00
N ILE A 67 -6.82 0.83 -3.50
CA ILE A 67 -7.03 0.53 -4.91
C ILE A 67 -8.37 -0.18 -5.10
N ASP A 68 -8.95 -0.05 -6.29
CA ASP A 68 -10.12 -0.80 -6.72
C ASP A 68 -9.66 -2.12 -7.35
N SER A 69 -9.81 -3.22 -6.60
CA SER A 69 -9.41 -4.55 -7.05
C SER A 69 -10.20 -5.10 -8.25
N THR A 70 -11.22 -4.38 -8.74
CA THR A 70 -11.99 -4.76 -9.95
C THR A 70 -11.45 -4.12 -11.22
N LYS A 71 -10.58 -3.12 -11.11
CA LYS A 71 -9.97 -2.40 -12.23
C LYS A 71 -8.58 -2.92 -12.55
N THR A 72 -8.07 -2.54 -13.73
CA THR A 72 -6.69 -2.79 -14.12
C THR A 72 -5.79 -1.63 -13.70
N HIS A 73 -4.53 -1.95 -13.41
CA HIS A 73 -3.49 -1.00 -12.98
C HIS A 73 -2.21 -1.13 -13.83
N ALA A 74 -2.30 -1.86 -14.94
CA ALA A 74 -1.11 -2.33 -15.66
C ALA A 74 -0.36 -1.18 -16.33
N ASP A 75 -1.08 -0.28 -16.99
CA ASP A 75 -0.49 0.86 -17.68
C ASP A 75 -0.08 1.94 -16.68
N ALA A 76 -0.92 2.21 -15.67
CA ALA A 76 -0.61 3.15 -14.59
C ALA A 76 0.67 2.77 -13.83
N MET A 77 0.80 1.51 -13.41
CA MET A 77 2.00 1.03 -12.70
C MET A 77 3.24 1.04 -13.59
N LYS A 78 3.08 0.81 -14.90
CA LYS A 78 4.17 0.86 -15.89
C LYS A 78 4.69 2.27 -16.13
N VAL A 79 3.83 3.29 -16.21
CA VAL A 79 4.29 4.68 -16.33
C VAL A 79 4.98 5.16 -15.04
N LEU A 80 4.48 4.73 -13.87
CA LEU A 80 5.14 4.98 -12.59
C LEU A 80 6.51 4.29 -12.50
N GLU A 81 6.60 3.04 -12.95
CA GLU A 81 7.87 2.32 -13.01
C GLU A 81 8.88 3.02 -13.91
N ALA A 82 8.45 3.46 -15.10
CA ALA A 82 9.29 4.18 -16.05
C ALA A 82 9.79 5.52 -15.48
N ALA A 83 9.02 6.16 -14.61
CA ALA A 83 9.41 7.35 -13.84
C ALA A 83 10.28 7.02 -12.60
N GLY A 84 10.52 5.75 -12.29
CA GLY A 84 11.27 5.33 -11.10
C GLY A 84 10.51 5.51 -9.79
N ILE A 85 9.18 5.57 -9.85
CA ILE A 85 8.29 5.80 -8.72
C ILE A 85 7.73 4.45 -8.23
N TYR A 86 7.91 4.20 -6.93
CA TYR A 86 7.37 3.04 -6.23
C TYR A 86 6.03 3.33 -5.58
N VAL A 87 5.25 2.30 -5.24
CA VAL A 87 3.92 2.46 -4.62
C VAL A 87 3.79 1.69 -3.31
N PHE A 88 3.29 2.36 -2.28
CA PHE A 88 2.66 1.75 -1.10
C PHE A 88 1.16 1.84 -1.21
N THR A 89 0.45 0.78 -0.81
CA THR A 89 -1.00 0.85 -0.64
C THR A 89 -1.50 0.12 0.59
N VAL A 90 -2.65 0.53 1.13
CA VAL A 90 -3.33 -0.22 2.19
C VAL A 90 -4.13 -1.35 1.57
N VAL A 91 -4.16 -2.53 2.22
CA VAL A 91 -4.95 -3.68 1.73
C VAL A 91 -6.46 -3.46 1.82
N SER A 92 -6.89 -2.47 2.61
CA SER A 92 -8.28 -2.08 2.76
C SER A 92 -8.82 -1.45 1.49
N THR A 93 -10.06 -1.78 1.16
CA THR A 93 -10.82 -1.14 0.09
C THR A 93 -11.97 -0.34 0.69
N PRO A 94 -12.62 0.56 -0.07
CA PRO A 94 -13.78 1.30 0.41
C PRO A 94 -14.91 0.38 0.94
N HIS A 95 -15.03 -0.83 0.39
CA HIS A 95 -16.09 -1.77 0.74
C HIS A 95 -15.66 -2.86 1.74
N CYS A 96 -14.36 -3.08 1.94
CA CYS A 96 -13.84 -4.10 2.83
C CYS A 96 -12.70 -3.52 3.67
N ASN A 97 -12.95 -3.37 4.97
CA ASN A 97 -11.98 -2.84 5.93
C ASN A 97 -12.20 -3.44 7.32
N ILE A 98 -11.17 -3.35 8.17
CA ILE A 98 -11.31 -3.64 9.60
C ILE A 98 -11.91 -2.42 10.28
N SER A 99 -13.08 -2.60 10.91
CA SER A 99 -13.72 -1.57 11.72
C SER A 99 -12.95 -1.41 13.03
N ARG A 100 -12.50 -0.19 13.34
CA ARG A 100 -11.89 0.12 14.63
C ARG A 100 -12.86 -0.03 15.81
N LEU A 101 -14.17 0.12 15.56
CA LEU A 101 -15.23 0.05 16.58
C LEU A 101 -15.64 -1.40 16.86
N SER A 102 -15.59 -2.27 15.83
CA SER A 102 -15.92 -3.70 15.93
C SER A 102 -14.86 -4.55 15.22
N PRO A 103 -13.61 -4.57 15.69
CA PRO A 103 -12.49 -5.16 14.95
C PRO A 103 -12.65 -6.67 14.76
N HIS A 104 -13.13 -7.39 15.78
CA HIS A 104 -13.35 -8.82 15.70
C HIS A 104 -14.44 -9.21 14.71
N GLU A 105 -15.54 -8.46 14.66
CA GLU A 105 -16.67 -8.72 13.76
C GLU A 105 -16.33 -8.39 12.30
N SER A 106 -15.50 -7.37 12.07
CA SER A 106 -15.05 -6.98 10.74
C SER A 106 -13.93 -7.86 10.16
N TYR A 107 -13.26 -8.65 10.99
CA TYR A 107 -12.26 -9.64 10.58
C TYR A 107 -12.94 -10.93 10.10
N THR A 108 -13.47 -10.87 8.88
CA THR A 108 -14.23 -11.96 8.26
C THR A 108 -13.49 -12.57 7.08
N SER A 109 -13.95 -13.74 6.62
CA SER A 109 -13.45 -14.38 5.40
C SER A 109 -13.58 -13.49 4.16
N SER A 110 -14.66 -12.70 4.04
CA SER A 110 -14.84 -11.79 2.90
C SER A 110 -13.83 -10.65 2.94
N THR A 111 -13.62 -10.03 4.11
CA THR A 111 -12.61 -8.98 4.31
C THR A 111 -11.21 -9.50 3.96
N MET A 112 -10.82 -10.67 4.50
CA MET A 112 -9.51 -11.26 4.23
C MET A 112 -9.33 -11.65 2.76
N THR A 113 -10.38 -12.17 2.11
CA THR A 113 -10.34 -12.47 0.67
C THR A 113 -10.13 -11.19 -0.15
N SER A 114 -10.78 -10.07 0.22
CA SER A 114 -10.53 -8.78 -0.44
C SER A 114 -9.08 -8.32 -0.25
N PHE A 115 -8.51 -8.45 0.95
CA PHE A 115 -7.12 -8.08 1.21
C PHE A 115 -6.14 -8.93 0.40
N PHE A 116 -6.39 -10.23 0.28
CA PHE A 116 -5.57 -11.13 -0.55
C PHE A 116 -5.61 -10.75 -2.04
N LYS A 117 -6.75 -10.30 -2.56
CA LYS A 117 -6.84 -9.81 -3.94
C LYS A 117 -5.98 -8.57 -4.18
N VAL A 118 -6.02 -7.59 -3.26
CA VAL A 118 -5.17 -6.40 -3.34
C VAL A 118 -3.69 -6.80 -3.33
N VAL A 119 -3.31 -7.74 -2.46
CA VAL A 119 -1.94 -8.28 -2.43
C VAL A 119 -1.56 -8.97 -3.74
N ASP A 120 -2.42 -9.81 -4.31
CA ASP A 120 -2.15 -10.50 -5.58
C ASP A 120 -1.94 -9.51 -6.74
N ILE A 121 -2.79 -8.48 -6.84
CA ILE A 121 -2.66 -7.42 -7.84
C ILE A 121 -1.32 -6.71 -7.65
N MET A 122 -1.06 -6.20 -6.45
CA MET A 122 0.13 -5.37 -6.20
C MET A 122 1.43 -6.17 -6.25
N ALA A 123 1.40 -7.48 -5.96
CA ALA A 123 2.57 -8.34 -6.04
C ALA A 123 3.03 -8.58 -7.49
N SER A 124 2.16 -8.33 -8.48
CA SER A 124 2.49 -8.48 -9.90
C SER A 124 3.41 -7.36 -10.44
N PHE A 125 3.46 -6.21 -9.77
CA PHE A 125 4.25 -5.06 -10.19
C PHE A 125 5.57 -4.98 -9.44
N SER A 126 6.69 -4.81 -10.16
CA SER A 126 8.06 -4.67 -9.63
C SER A 126 8.22 -3.43 -8.73
N ASN A 127 7.58 -2.33 -9.10
CA ASN A 127 7.60 -1.05 -8.38
C ASN A 127 6.61 -0.97 -7.20
N THR A 128 5.90 -2.05 -6.84
CA THR A 128 5.21 -2.10 -5.54
C THR A 128 6.25 -2.21 -4.41
N LEU A 129 6.29 -1.21 -3.55
CA LEU A 129 7.20 -1.14 -2.40
C LEU A 129 6.77 -2.06 -1.27
N GLY A 130 5.47 -2.15 -1.04
CA GLY A 130 4.86 -3.01 -0.03
C GLY A 130 3.38 -2.67 0.18
N VAL A 131 2.77 -3.32 1.15
CA VAL A 131 1.38 -3.08 1.53
C VAL A 131 1.24 -2.76 3.02
N MET A 132 0.25 -1.96 3.39
CA MET A 132 -0.12 -1.72 4.79
C MET A 132 -1.30 -2.60 5.16
N ALA A 133 -1.18 -3.35 6.26
CA ALA A 133 -2.27 -4.21 6.76
C ALA A 133 -3.45 -3.41 7.33
N GLY A 134 -3.27 -2.11 7.55
CA GLY A 134 -4.27 -1.19 8.06
C GLY A 134 -3.68 0.20 8.23
N SER A 135 -4.57 1.19 8.38
CA SER A 135 -4.20 2.59 8.58
C SER A 135 -4.99 3.19 9.72
N GLU A 136 -4.26 3.72 10.71
CA GLU A 136 -4.78 4.50 11.83
C GLU A 136 -5.92 3.82 12.60
N LEU A 137 -5.95 2.50 12.66
CA LEU A 137 -7.03 1.74 13.31
C LEU A 137 -7.02 1.90 14.83
N VAL A 138 -5.83 2.00 15.42
CA VAL A 138 -5.60 2.36 16.81
C VAL A 138 -5.24 3.84 16.85
N ASN A 139 -6.20 4.69 17.23
CA ASN A 139 -6.02 6.14 17.31
C ASN A 139 -6.44 6.74 18.67
N SER A 140 -6.96 5.91 19.57
CA SER A 140 -7.38 6.26 20.92
C SER A 140 -7.26 5.03 21.84
N ASN A 141 -7.40 5.22 23.15
CA ASN A 141 -7.41 4.11 24.10
C ASN A 141 -8.55 3.12 23.81
N ASP A 142 -9.72 3.61 23.42
CA ASP A 142 -10.90 2.77 23.14
C ASP A 142 -10.70 1.87 21.91
N THR A 143 -9.85 2.28 20.98
CA THR A 143 -9.55 1.52 19.76
C THR A 143 -8.38 0.54 19.91
N MET A 144 -7.77 0.44 21.10
CA MET A 144 -6.70 -0.52 21.39
C MET A 144 -7.13 -1.98 21.16
N LEU A 145 -8.43 -2.28 21.29
CA LEU A 145 -9.02 -3.58 20.99
C LEU A 145 -8.80 -4.03 19.53
N ALA A 146 -8.46 -3.13 18.61
CA ALA A 146 -8.09 -3.49 17.24
C ALA A 146 -6.70 -4.14 17.13
N THR A 147 -5.81 -3.95 18.11
CA THR A 147 -4.41 -4.41 18.05
C THR A 147 -4.26 -5.92 17.81
N PRO A 148 -4.98 -6.82 18.53
CA PRO A 148 -4.91 -8.26 18.28
C PRO A 148 -5.38 -8.63 16.86
N VAL A 149 -6.40 -7.92 16.35
CA VAL A 149 -6.92 -8.14 15.00
C VAL A 149 -5.93 -7.69 13.93
N ILE A 150 -5.29 -6.53 14.10
CA ILE A 150 -4.22 -6.06 13.20
C ILE A 150 -3.09 -7.09 13.13
N ARG A 151 -2.69 -7.64 14.29
CA ARG A 151 -1.67 -8.71 14.35
C ARG A 151 -2.12 -9.97 13.60
N ALA A 152 -3.39 -10.36 13.73
CA ALA A 152 -3.95 -11.50 13.01
C ALA A 152 -3.98 -11.26 11.48
N VAL A 153 -4.39 -10.08 11.03
CA VAL A 153 -4.36 -9.67 9.61
C VAL A 153 -2.94 -9.76 9.05
N ILE A 154 -1.95 -9.17 9.74
CA ILE A 154 -0.54 -9.23 9.31
C ILE A 154 -0.05 -10.68 9.22
N ARG A 155 -0.35 -11.51 10.22
CA ARG A 155 0.03 -12.93 10.23
C ARG A 155 -0.54 -13.66 9.02
N ASP A 156 -1.81 -13.45 8.73
CA ASP A 156 -2.51 -14.19 7.68
C ASP A 156 -2.11 -13.71 6.28
N LEU A 157 -1.91 -12.41 6.07
CA LEU A 157 -1.34 -11.88 4.83
C LEU A 157 0.06 -12.44 4.56
N LYS A 158 0.93 -12.50 5.58
CA LYS A 158 2.26 -13.11 5.45
C LYS A 158 2.17 -14.60 5.09
N ARG A 159 1.29 -15.34 5.77
CA ARG A 159 1.07 -16.76 5.50
C ARG A 159 0.55 -16.99 4.08
N TYR A 160 -0.41 -16.18 3.64
CA TYR A 160 -0.97 -16.23 2.30
C TYR A 160 0.09 -16.00 1.23
N MET A 161 0.87 -14.91 1.34
CA MET A 161 1.96 -14.62 0.39
C MET A 161 3.03 -15.70 0.37
N LYS A 162 3.38 -16.28 1.52
CA LYS A 162 4.33 -17.39 1.59
C LYS A 162 3.83 -18.59 0.78
N LEU A 163 2.58 -19.00 0.99
CA LEU A 163 1.97 -20.11 0.25
C LEU A 163 1.86 -19.82 -1.25
N LYS A 164 1.53 -18.58 -1.64
CA LYS A 164 1.49 -18.15 -3.04
C LYS A 164 2.87 -18.15 -3.69
N ASN A 165 3.90 -17.72 -2.96
CA ASN A 165 5.29 -17.79 -3.41
C ASN A 165 5.72 -19.24 -3.65
N GLU A 166 5.46 -20.14 -2.69
CA GLU A 166 5.77 -21.57 -2.82
C GLU A 166 5.03 -22.22 -4.00
N ARG A 167 3.79 -21.79 -4.28
CA ARG A 167 2.94 -22.40 -5.33
C ARG A 167 3.19 -21.85 -6.74
N THR A 168 3.37 -20.54 -6.87
CA THR A 168 3.38 -19.86 -8.18
C THR A 168 4.58 -18.92 -8.38
N GLY A 169 5.50 -18.84 -7.41
CA GLY A 169 6.61 -17.89 -7.45
C GLY A 169 6.21 -16.44 -7.25
N GLN A 170 4.97 -16.15 -6.80
CA GLN A 170 4.51 -14.78 -6.55
C GLN A 170 5.45 -14.05 -5.56
N ARG A 171 5.74 -12.78 -5.82
CA ARG A 171 6.59 -11.98 -4.94
C ARG A 171 5.97 -11.83 -3.55
N VAL A 172 6.79 -11.98 -2.51
CA VAL A 172 6.40 -11.71 -1.13
C VAL A 172 6.65 -10.24 -0.83
N LEU A 173 5.56 -9.48 -0.66
CA LEU A 173 5.65 -8.06 -0.38
C LEU A 173 5.98 -7.79 1.10
N PRO A 174 6.78 -6.75 1.41
CA PRO A 174 6.80 -6.17 2.73
C PRO A 174 5.41 -5.79 3.22
N ILE A 175 5.13 -6.06 4.50
CA ILE A 175 3.91 -5.62 5.17
C ILE A 175 4.26 -4.66 6.30
N GLY A 176 3.66 -3.47 6.26
CA GLY A 176 3.68 -2.50 7.33
C GLY A 176 2.31 -2.28 7.98
N TYR A 177 2.27 -1.35 8.92
CA TYR A 177 1.05 -0.79 9.50
C TYR A 177 1.23 0.73 9.58
N ASN A 178 0.27 1.50 9.09
CA ASN A 178 0.31 2.95 9.22
C ASN A 178 -0.32 3.33 10.56
N ALA A 179 0.51 3.68 11.55
CA ALA A 179 0.04 4.02 12.88
C ALA A 179 -0.43 5.48 12.96
N ALA A 180 -1.48 5.73 13.73
CA ALA A 180 -1.82 7.08 14.14
C ALA A 180 -0.94 7.49 15.32
N THR A 181 -0.60 8.77 15.40
CA THR A 181 -0.12 9.37 16.64
C THR A 181 -1.34 9.70 17.52
N SER A 182 -1.38 9.18 18.75
CA SER A 182 -2.41 9.54 19.73
C SER A 182 -2.49 11.07 19.88
N ASN A 183 -3.70 11.63 19.84
CA ASN A 183 -4.04 13.05 19.97
C ASN A 183 -3.82 13.97 18.73
N ALA A 184 -3.43 13.45 17.56
CA ALA A 184 -3.24 14.33 16.38
C ALA A 184 -4.53 14.84 15.73
N ARG A 185 -5.71 14.32 16.11
CA ARG A 185 -7.02 14.85 15.66
C ARG A 185 -7.80 15.60 16.75
N ASP A 186 -7.34 15.54 18.01
CA ASP A 186 -8.02 16.20 19.15
C ASP A 186 -7.36 17.54 19.52
N GLN A 187 -6.32 17.97 18.80
CA GLN A 187 -5.89 19.36 18.85
C GLN A 187 -6.73 20.18 17.88
N ILE A 188 -7.84 20.66 18.43
CA ILE A 188 -8.62 21.81 18.01
C ILE A 188 -7.76 22.78 17.18
N ILE A 189 -8.16 23.01 15.93
CA ILE A 189 -7.81 24.23 15.21
C ILE A 189 -8.44 25.37 16.04
N LEU A 190 -7.60 26.06 16.81
CA LEU A 190 -7.91 27.40 17.32
C LEU A 190 -7.82 28.39 16.17
#